data_AF-A0A2P5BM50-F1
#
_entry.id   AF-A0A2P5BM50-F1
#
_cell.length_a   1.000
_cell.length_b   1.000
_cell.length_c   1.000
_cell.angle_alpha   90.00
_cell.angle_beta   90.00
_cell.angle_gamma   90.00
#
_symmetry.space_group_name_H-M   'P 1'
#
loop_
_entity.id
_entity.type
_entity.pdbx_description
1 polymer ?
#
loop_
_entity_poly.entity_id
_entity_poly.type
_entity_poly.pdbx_seq_one_letter_code
_entity_poly.pdbx_strand_id
1 'polypeptide(L)'
;MVWAEGCVRNTRQSFQDKQKDGFIKFAQLKVTDTKHTWVNQSMDLKECMAKCLSNCSSMAFSNTEIRGEGSGCVLWFGDLVDIRQIPGGGQDLYIGMSASELCKRRL
;
A
#
# COMPACT_ATOMS: atom_id res chain seq x y z
N MET A 1 11.61 -23.41 1.43
CA MET A 1 12.36 -22.28 2.02
C MET A 1 11.34 -21.32 2.60
N VAL A 2 11.22 -21.27 3.94
CA VAL A 2 10.28 -20.38 4.63
C VAL A 2 11.05 -19.10 4.95
N TRP A 3 10.61 -17.97 4.40
CA TRP A 3 11.18 -16.66 4.69
C TRP A 3 10.59 -16.16 6.01
N ALA A 4 11.20 -16.54 7.13
CA ALA A 4 10.67 -16.25 8.46
C ALA A 4 10.89 -14.79 8.90
N GLU A 5 11.91 -14.13 8.36
CA GLU A 5 12.30 -12.76 8.73
C GLU A 5 11.70 -11.68 7.81
N GLY A 6 10.98 -12.10 6.76
CA GLY A 6 10.34 -11.18 5.82
C GLY A 6 11.33 -10.33 5.03
N CYS A 7 10.95 -9.08 4.75
CA CYS A 7 11.74 -8.11 4.01
C CYS A 7 11.67 -6.75 4.70
N VAL A 8 12.76 -5.99 4.65
CA VAL A 8 12.80 -4.59 5.09
C VAL A 8 12.96 -3.67 3.88
N ARG A 9 12.47 -2.44 3.97
CA ARG A 9 12.69 -1.43 2.92
C ARG A 9 14.17 -1.09 2.81
N ASN A 10 14.67 -0.92 1.58
CA ASN A 10 16.07 -0.55 1.37
C ASN A 10 16.35 0.90 1.77
N THR A 11 15.35 1.78 1.61
CA THR A 11 15.44 3.19 2.00
C THR A 11 14.37 3.50 3.03
N ARG A 12 14.75 4.23 4.09
CA ARG A 12 13.75 4.75 5.04
C ARG A 12 12.83 5.71 4.31
N GLN A 13 11.53 5.45 4.40
CA GLN A 13 10.53 6.34 3.86
C GLN A 13 10.49 7.60 4.72
N SER A 14 10.69 8.75 4.10
CA SER A 14 10.63 10.05 4.75
C SER A 14 9.54 10.84 4.05
N PHE A 15 8.28 10.60 4.46
CA PHE A 15 7.14 11.41 4.03
C PHE A 15 7.25 12.90 4.45
N GLN A 16 8.41 13.32 4.97
CA GLN A 16 8.78 14.73 5.15
C GLN A 16 8.73 15.49 3.82
N ASP A 17 9.00 14.82 2.70
CA ASP A 17 8.99 15.43 1.38
C ASP A 17 7.85 14.83 0.55
N LYS A 18 6.62 15.29 0.83
CA LYS A 18 5.36 14.82 0.19
C LYS A 18 5.36 14.93 -1.34
N GLN A 19 6.28 15.69 -1.92
CA GLN A 19 6.46 15.81 -3.38
C GLN A 19 7.31 14.69 -3.99
N LYS A 20 8.01 13.90 -3.17
CA LYS A 20 9.03 12.94 -3.62
C LYS A 20 8.63 11.49 -3.33
N ASP A 21 7.84 11.25 -2.29
CA ASP A 21 7.32 9.92 -1.99
C ASP A 21 6.08 9.60 -2.82
N GLY A 22 5.93 8.34 -3.20
CA GLY A 22 4.83 7.88 -4.04
C GLY A 22 4.54 6.41 -3.81
N PHE A 23 3.76 5.82 -4.71
CA PHE A 23 3.24 4.46 -4.54
C PHE A 23 3.56 3.58 -5.72
N ILE A 24 3.82 2.31 -5.42
CA ILE A 24 3.87 1.24 -6.41
C ILE A 24 2.59 0.43 -6.29
N LYS A 25 1.91 0.26 -7.42
CA LYS A 25 0.77 -0.64 -7.56
C LYS A 25 1.27 -2.08 -7.68
N PHE A 26 0.81 -2.93 -6.77
CA PHE A 26 0.94 -4.37 -6.85
C PHE A 26 -0.44 -4.97 -7.12
N ALA A 27 -0.61 -5.57 -8.29
CA ALA A 27 -1.88 -6.11 -8.72
C ALA A 27 -2.11 -7.53 -8.23
N GLN A 28 -3.39 -7.90 -8.09
CA GLN A 28 -3.82 -9.27 -7.81
C GLN A 28 -3.26 -9.82 -6.49
N LEU A 29 -3.24 -8.98 -5.44
CA LEU A 29 -2.81 -9.36 -4.11
C LEU A 29 -3.99 -9.64 -3.20
N LYS A 30 -3.88 -10.70 -2.40
CA LYS A 30 -4.70 -10.89 -1.21
C LYS A 30 -3.90 -10.38 -0.02
N VAL A 31 -4.46 -9.39 0.67
CA VAL A 31 -3.93 -8.88 1.94
C VAL A 31 -4.85 -9.39 3.03
N THR A 32 -4.34 -10.27 3.88
CA THR A 32 -5.11 -10.91 4.96
C THR A 32 -4.86 -10.28 6.32
N ASP A 33 -3.86 -9.42 6.47
CA ASP A 33 -3.63 -8.71 7.72
C ASP A 33 -4.51 -7.46 7.84
N THR A 34 -5.34 -7.43 8.88
CA THR A 34 -6.19 -6.30 9.26
C THR A 34 -5.92 -5.83 10.68
N LYS A 35 -4.85 -6.29 11.34
CA LYS A 35 -4.59 -5.95 12.76
C LYS A 35 -4.26 -4.48 12.94
N HIS A 36 -3.53 -3.89 12.00
CA HIS A 36 -3.10 -2.50 12.04
C HIS A 36 -3.63 -1.76 10.82
N THR A 37 -4.95 -1.80 10.64
CA THR A 37 -5.63 -1.13 9.54
C THR A 37 -6.61 -0.07 10.01
N TRP A 38 -6.73 1.00 9.22
CA TRP A 38 -7.82 1.95 9.30
C TRP A 38 -8.68 1.83 8.06
N VAL A 39 -10.01 1.80 8.24
CA VAL A 39 -10.96 1.55 7.15
C VAL A 39 -11.98 2.67 7.10
N ASN A 40 -12.28 3.14 5.89
CA ASN A 40 -13.38 4.06 5.63
C ASN A 40 -14.06 3.71 4.30
N GLN A 41 -15.32 3.26 4.36
CA GLN A 41 -16.07 2.81 3.18
C GLN A 41 -16.57 3.95 2.29
N SER A 42 -16.63 5.18 2.80
CA SER A 42 -17.14 6.32 2.06
C SER A 42 -16.10 6.99 1.17
N MET A 43 -14.80 6.71 1.39
CA MET A 43 -13.71 7.34 0.66
C MET A 43 -13.46 6.67 -0.69
N ASP A 44 -13.12 7.46 -1.69
CA ASP A 44 -12.63 6.96 -2.96
C ASP A 44 -11.10 6.68 -2.94
N LEU A 45 -10.59 6.10 -4.02
CA LEU A 45 -9.17 5.75 -4.14
C LEU A 45 -8.23 6.98 -4.07
N LYS A 46 -8.66 8.13 -4.60
CA LYS A 46 -7.84 9.36 -4.61
C LYS A 46 -7.78 9.97 -3.22
N GLU A 47 -8.89 10.00 -2.51
CA GLU A 47 -8.96 10.41 -1.11
C GLU A 47 -8.13 9.47 -0.23
N CYS A 48 -8.18 8.17 -0.50
CA CYS A 48 -7.38 7.16 0.18
C CYS A 48 -5.86 7.42 -0.01
N MET A 49 -5.44 7.69 -1.25
CA MET A 49 -4.07 8.05 -1.58
C MET A 49 -3.64 9.33 -0.84
N ALA A 50 -4.46 10.38 -0.87
CA ALA A 50 -4.17 11.64 -0.18
C ALA A 50 -4.07 11.45 1.33
N LYS A 51 -4.95 10.62 1.91
CA LYS A 51 -4.91 10.29 3.33
C LYS A 51 -3.65 9.52 3.70
N CYS A 52 -3.25 8.54 2.88
CA CYS A 52 -2.00 7.81 3.06
C CYS A 52 -0.79 8.75 3.01
N LEU A 53 -0.73 9.68 2.05
CA LEU A 53 0.34 10.69 1.95
C LEU A 53 0.36 11.68 3.12
N SER A 54 -0.81 11.94 3.72
CA SER A 54 -0.93 12.83 4.87
C SER A 54 -0.44 12.21 6.17
N ASN A 55 -0.37 10.87 6.23
CA ASN A 55 -0.02 10.12 7.42
C ASN A 55 1.32 9.40 7.22
N CYS A 56 2.39 9.93 7.83
CA CYS A 56 3.74 9.40 7.69
C CYS A 56 3.93 7.96 8.22
N SER A 57 2.98 7.45 9.01
CA SER A 57 2.99 6.07 9.53
C SER A 57 2.27 5.10 8.60
N SER A 58 1.50 5.60 7.63
CA SER A 58 0.79 4.78 6.66
C SER A 58 1.77 4.23 5.64
N MET A 59 1.76 2.92 5.44
CA MET A 59 2.69 2.25 4.54
C MET A 59 2.07 1.84 3.22
N ALA A 60 0.79 1.52 3.21
CA ALA A 60 0.09 1.06 2.04
C ALA A 60 -1.39 1.42 2.11
N PHE A 61 -2.02 1.46 0.95
CA PHE A 61 -3.46 1.63 0.85
C PHE A 61 -4.07 0.80 -0.26
N SER A 62 -5.37 0.59 -0.18
CA SER A 62 -6.19 -0.08 -1.19
C SER A 62 -7.64 0.34 -1.03
N ASN A 63 -8.46 0.04 -2.03
CA ASN A 63 -9.91 0.13 -1.83
C ASN A 63 -10.39 -0.96 -0.86
N THR A 64 -11.64 -0.91 -0.39
CA THR A 64 -12.25 -2.09 0.27
C THR A 64 -13.00 -2.97 -0.72
N GLU A 65 -13.59 -2.36 -1.74
CA GLU A 65 -14.40 -3.03 -2.73
C GLU A 65 -13.69 -3.06 -4.08
N ILE A 66 -13.61 -4.25 -4.66
CA ILE A 66 -12.91 -4.54 -5.93
C ILE A 66 -13.82 -4.45 -7.17
N ARG A 67 -15.10 -4.11 -6.99
CA ARG A 67 -16.08 -4.00 -8.08
C ARG A 67 -16.21 -2.55 -8.57
N GLY A 68 -16.40 -2.38 -9.89
CA GLY A 68 -16.61 -1.06 -10.50
C GLY A 68 -15.37 -0.16 -10.39
N GLU A 69 -15.57 1.13 -10.08
CA GLU A 69 -14.47 2.07 -9.77
C GLU A 69 -13.77 1.76 -8.44
N GLY A 70 -14.31 0.82 -7.66
CA GLY A 70 -13.88 0.46 -6.33
C GLY A 70 -14.26 1.51 -5.30
N SER A 71 -14.75 1.05 -4.14
CA SER A 71 -15.24 1.90 -3.06
C SER A 71 -14.52 1.61 -1.75
N GLY A 72 -14.50 2.63 -0.89
CA GLY A 72 -13.86 2.61 0.40
C GLY A 72 -12.34 2.57 0.33
N CYS A 73 -11.73 2.68 1.50
CA CYS A 73 -10.31 2.86 1.71
C CYS A 73 -9.87 2.00 2.89
N VAL A 74 -8.78 1.27 2.70
CA VAL A 74 -8.02 0.63 3.76
C VAL A 74 -6.62 1.21 3.76
N LEU A 75 -6.16 1.67 4.93
CA LEU A 75 -4.78 2.07 5.17
C LEU A 75 -4.13 1.04 6.09
N TRP A 76 -2.92 0.61 5.75
CA TRP A 76 -2.11 -0.27 6.58
C TRP A 76 -0.99 0.49 7.28
N PHE A 77 -0.81 0.19 8.56
CA PHE A 77 0.25 0.68 9.43
C PHE A 77 1.09 -0.51 9.91
N GLY A 78 2.39 -0.35 10.14
CA GLY A 78 3.20 -1.41 10.78
C GLY A 78 3.99 -2.27 9.80
N ASP A 79 3.82 -3.59 9.79
CA ASP A 79 4.43 -4.50 8.81
C ASP A 79 3.32 -5.10 7.95
N LEU A 80 3.58 -5.32 6.65
CA LEU A 80 2.62 -6.00 5.78
C LEU A 80 2.88 -7.52 5.81
N VAL A 81 2.06 -8.26 6.55
CA VAL A 81 2.23 -9.71 6.70
C VAL A 81 1.15 -10.49 5.92
N ASP A 82 1.49 -11.74 5.57
CA ASP A 82 0.62 -12.68 4.86
C ASP A 82 0.05 -12.16 3.52
N ILE A 83 0.80 -11.29 2.83
CA ILE A 83 0.50 -10.89 1.45
C ILE A 83 0.75 -12.08 0.51
N ARG A 84 -0.23 -12.38 -0.35
CA ARG A 84 -0.11 -13.42 -1.39
C ARG A 84 -0.61 -12.92 -2.73
N GLN A 85 0.08 -13.25 -3.81
CA GLN A 85 -0.43 -13.01 -5.15
C GLN A 85 -1.42 -14.11 -5.55
N ILE A 86 -2.57 -13.72 -6.09
CA ILE A 86 -3.62 -14.62 -6.56
C ILE A 86 -3.86 -14.31 -8.05
N PRO A 87 -3.21 -15.03 -8.97
CA PRO A 87 -3.41 -14.81 -10.40
C PRO A 87 -4.89 -14.85 -10.79
N GLY A 88 -5.38 -13.82 -11.48
CA GLY A 88 -6.78 -13.72 -11.91
C GLY A 88 -7.79 -13.41 -10.80
N GLY A 89 -7.33 -13.08 -9.60
CA GLY A 89 -8.16 -12.67 -8.47
C GLY A 89 -7.43 -11.74 -7.49
N GLY A 90 -8.10 -11.33 -6.42
CA GLY A 90 -7.51 -10.44 -5.42
C GLY A 90 -7.66 -8.96 -5.75
N GLN A 91 -6.85 -8.14 -5.07
CA GLN A 91 -7.01 -6.71 -4.98
C GLN A 91 -5.69 -5.97 -5.25
N ASP A 92 -5.79 -4.76 -5.77
CA ASP A 92 -4.64 -3.90 -6.00
C ASP A 92 -4.20 -3.26 -4.68
N LEU A 93 -2.94 -3.49 -4.27
CA LEU A 93 -2.34 -2.84 -3.11
C LEU A 93 -1.33 -1.79 -3.57
N TYR A 94 -1.42 -0.59 -3.01
CA TYR A 94 -0.51 0.51 -3.29
C TYR A 94 0.44 0.65 -2.11
N ILE A 95 1.70 0.24 -2.28
CA ILE A 95 2.72 0.31 -1.23
C ILE A 95 3.53 1.58 -1.43
N GLY A 96 3.66 2.36 -0.36
CA GLY A 96 4.48 3.56 -0.31
C GLY A 96 5.96 3.23 -0.55
N MET A 97 6.65 4.06 -1.31
CA MET A 97 8.08 3.95 -1.59
C MET A 97 8.73 5.31 -1.45
N SER A 98 10.03 5.32 -1.16
CA SER A 98 10.80 6.56 -1.23
C SER A 98 10.98 7.01 -2.67
N ALA A 99 11.19 8.31 -2.86
CA ALA A 99 11.55 8.89 -4.17
C ALA A 99 12.71 8.16 -4.87
N SER A 100 13.73 7.79 -4.10
CA SER A 100 14.93 7.12 -4.61
C SER A 100 14.61 5.74 -5.19
N GLU A 101 13.67 5.02 -4.60
CA GLU A 101 13.23 3.71 -5.10
C GLU A 101 12.31 3.84 -6.32
N LEU A 102 11.44 4.87 -6.34
CA LEU A 102 10.61 5.16 -7.51
C LEU A 102 11.44 5.60 -8.73
N CYS A 103 12.53 6.34 -8.52
CA CYS A 103 13.43 6.77 -9.59
C CYS A 103 14.15 5.58 -10.25
N LYS A 104 14.58 4.58 -9.47
CA LYS A 104 15.26 3.37 -9.98
C LYS A 104 14.37 2.48 -10.87
N ARG A 105 13.05 2.56 -10.71
CA ARG A 105 12.08 1.75 -11.49
C ARG A 105 11.60 2.42 -12.78
N ARG A 106 11.97 3.67 -13.05
CA ARG A 106 11.65 4.38 -14.31
C ARG A 106 12.68 4.17 -15.42
N LEU A 107 13.73 3.39 -15.15
CA LEU A 107 14.71 2.90 -16.12
C LEU A 107 14.28 1.52 -16.63
#